data_AF-A0A2D5QNS7-F1
#
_entry.id   AF-A0A2D5QNS7-F1
#
_cell.length_a   1.000
_cell.length_b   1.000
_cell.length_c   1.000
_cell.angle_alpha   90.00
_cell.angle_beta   90.00
_cell.angle_gamma   90.00
#
_symmetry.space_group_name_H-M   'P 1'
#
loop_
_entity.id
_entity.type
_entity.pdbx_description
1 polymer ?
#
loop_
_entity_poly.entity_id
_entity_poly.type
_entity_poly.pdbx_seq_one_letter_code
_entity_poly.pdbx_strand_id
1 'polypeptide(L)'
;MEVIFHLLQCLRLRQRPIRLTLCALCFYALVYILVLNHFNVYLFPRRALIEVSLPNSIKDKGIFEDLNQELTVPIPLWLPKENLELQLSPQRDLLGLVFADHILALFAWDKKAQHNEYMGLNKQDYKILESIFKQSLEAQLKHRLKRGTSRKNSKVWRDQDHDHIPDSLDIHLGLMKSMINHARYDASYHGVRYPMGDVIREVGVCTDVVVRAYRNAGINLQERLIKDMYKAPKSYALKPGKKPSKGYEHRRVRHLYPYFKRHFRALSTHFDQNSKSTQAWLPGDLLFMNMWPNSKHPAHVGLVSGHIQISGFPLLAHNAARFFYASEHDMLFAQPVIARFRITLPR
;
A
#
# COMPACT_ATOMS: atom_id res chain seq x y z
N MET A 1 25.73 -4.25 0.75
CA MET A 1 26.91 -3.63 1.41
C MET A 1 28.07 -4.60 1.53
N GLU A 2 27.84 -5.87 1.87
CA GLU A 2 28.91 -6.89 1.96
C GLU A 2 29.68 -7.11 0.65
N VAL A 3 29.02 -7.06 -0.51
CA VAL A 3 29.67 -7.19 -1.83
C VAL A 3 30.68 -6.07 -2.10
N ILE A 4 30.36 -4.82 -1.71
CA ILE A 4 31.25 -3.67 -1.86
C ILE A 4 32.45 -3.79 -0.90
N PHE A 5 32.21 -4.30 0.31
CA PHE A 5 33.25 -4.53 1.30
C PHE A 5 34.25 -5.61 0.86
N HIS A 6 33.77 -6.70 0.25
CA HIS A 6 34.62 -7.73 -0.34
C HIS A 6 35.37 -7.28 -1.60
N LEU A 7 34.76 -6.43 -2.44
CA LEU A 7 35.46 -5.78 -3.57
C LEU A 7 36.65 -4.93 -3.10
N LEU A 8 36.48 -4.17 -2.02
CA LEU A 8 37.55 -3.34 -1.44
C LEU A 8 38.65 -4.17 -0.75
N GLN A 9 38.31 -5.32 -0.16
CA GLN A 9 39.31 -6.27 0.37
C GLN A 9 40.12 -6.96 -0.74
N CYS A 10 39.50 -7.30 -1.87
CA CYS A 10 40.18 -7.91 -3.02
C CYS A 10 41.26 -6.96 -3.60
N LEU A 11 40.99 -5.66 -3.64
CA LEU A 11 41.93 -4.62 -4.08
C LEU A 11 43.16 -4.44 -3.15
N ARG A 12 43.25 -5.14 -2.00
CA ARG A 12 44.41 -5.10 -1.09
C ARG A 12 45.34 -6.32 -1.18
N LEU A 13 44.97 -7.39 -1.89
CA LEU A 13 45.80 -8.61 -1.98
C LEU A 13 47.05 -8.40 -2.86
N ARG A 14 48.24 -8.82 -2.44
CA ARG A 14 49.52 -8.50 -3.14
C ARG A 14 49.82 -9.36 -4.38
N GLN A 15 49.09 -10.45 -4.59
CA GLN A 15 49.31 -11.39 -5.70
C GLN A 15 48.38 -11.10 -6.88
N ARG A 16 48.96 -10.69 -8.02
CA ARG A 16 48.26 -10.27 -9.26
C ARG A 16 47.26 -11.30 -9.84
N PRO A 17 47.55 -12.62 -9.90
CA PRO A 17 46.61 -13.55 -10.55
C PRO A 17 45.33 -13.76 -9.73
N ILE A 18 45.42 -13.76 -8.40
CA ILE A 18 44.28 -13.95 -7.48
C ILE A 18 43.36 -12.72 -7.48
N ARG A 19 43.92 -11.51 -7.65
CA ARG A 19 43.15 -10.26 -7.75
C ARG A 19 42.21 -10.23 -8.95
N LEU A 20 42.67 -10.69 -10.11
CA LEU A 20 41.91 -10.65 -11.36
C LEU A 20 40.71 -11.61 -11.32
N THR A 21 40.91 -12.83 -10.84
CA THR A 21 39.84 -13.82 -10.69
C THR A 21 38.80 -13.42 -9.64
N LEU A 22 39.21 -12.90 -8.48
CA LEU A 22 38.26 -12.44 -7.46
C LEU A 22 37.50 -11.17 -7.87
N CYS A 23 38.14 -10.20 -8.54
CA CYS A 23 37.44 -9.06 -9.11
C CYS A 23 36.46 -9.48 -10.21
N ALA A 24 36.84 -10.42 -11.07
CA ALA A 24 35.96 -10.96 -12.10
C ALA A 24 34.75 -11.69 -11.48
N LEU A 25 34.94 -12.49 -10.43
CA LEU A 25 33.85 -13.14 -9.69
C LEU A 25 32.93 -12.13 -9.00
N CYS A 26 33.47 -11.09 -8.38
CA CYS A 26 32.66 -10.04 -7.76
C CYS A 26 31.88 -9.21 -8.79
N PHE A 27 32.49 -8.93 -9.95
CA PHE A 27 31.84 -8.25 -11.06
C PHE A 27 30.74 -9.13 -11.67
N TYR A 28 31.01 -10.43 -11.88
CA TYR A 28 30.00 -11.41 -12.29
C TYR A 28 28.87 -11.52 -11.28
N ALA A 29 29.15 -11.54 -9.97
CA ALA A 29 28.12 -11.55 -8.94
C ALA A 29 27.29 -10.26 -8.94
N LEU A 30 27.91 -9.10 -9.15
CA LEU A 30 27.22 -7.82 -9.25
C LEU A 30 26.33 -7.78 -10.50
N VAL A 31 26.87 -8.16 -11.67
CA VAL A 31 26.12 -8.26 -12.92
C VAL A 31 25.01 -9.29 -12.77
N TYR A 32 25.26 -10.46 -12.18
CA TYR A 32 24.25 -11.48 -11.92
C TYR A 32 23.15 -10.99 -10.97
N ILE A 33 23.48 -10.23 -9.91
CA ILE A 33 22.47 -9.61 -9.03
C ILE A 33 21.66 -8.54 -9.77
N LEU A 34 22.30 -7.72 -10.60
CA LEU A 34 21.62 -6.68 -11.38
C LEU A 34 20.73 -7.31 -12.45
N VAL A 35 21.24 -8.32 -13.13
CA VAL A 35 20.55 -9.09 -14.18
C VAL A 35 19.45 -9.94 -13.58
N LEU A 36 19.63 -10.58 -12.42
CA LEU A 36 18.56 -11.25 -11.70
C LEU A 36 17.53 -10.28 -11.14
N ASN A 37 17.89 -9.11 -10.63
CA ASN A 37 16.91 -8.11 -10.21
C ASN A 37 16.13 -7.57 -11.42
N HIS A 38 16.80 -7.36 -12.55
CA HIS A 38 16.15 -6.99 -13.79
C HIS A 38 15.22 -8.12 -14.27
N PHE A 39 15.69 -9.37 -14.28
CA PHE A 39 14.89 -10.53 -14.70
C PHE A 39 13.80 -10.94 -13.69
N ASN A 40 13.96 -10.74 -12.38
CA ASN A 40 12.89 -10.97 -11.40
C ASN A 40 11.75 -9.97 -11.53
N VAL A 41 12.06 -8.75 -11.97
CA VAL A 41 11.06 -7.71 -12.23
C VAL A 41 10.33 -7.95 -13.55
N TYR A 42 10.98 -8.57 -14.55
CA TYR A 42 10.46 -8.64 -15.92
C TYR A 42 10.13 -10.03 -16.51
N LEU A 43 10.78 -11.13 -16.08
CA LEU A 43 10.63 -12.45 -16.73
C LEU A 43 9.72 -13.45 -16.02
N PHE A 44 9.45 -13.28 -14.73
CA PHE A 44 8.51 -14.14 -14.04
C PHE A 44 7.16 -13.43 -14.01
N PRO A 45 6.11 -13.97 -14.66
CA PRO A 45 4.81 -13.34 -14.62
C PRO A 45 4.39 -13.23 -13.16
N ARG A 46 4.08 -11.99 -12.75
CA ARG A 46 3.21 -11.71 -11.61
C ARG A 46 2.12 -12.79 -11.65
N ARG A 47 2.02 -13.66 -10.64
CA ARG A 47 1.00 -14.74 -10.63
C ARG A 47 -0.32 -14.12 -11.09
N ALA A 48 -0.89 -14.60 -12.20
CA ALA A 48 -2.06 -14.06 -12.88
C ALA A 48 -2.94 -13.25 -11.93
N LEU A 49 -2.71 -11.93 -11.94
CA LEU A 49 -3.30 -11.04 -10.95
C LEU A 49 -4.76 -10.84 -11.34
N ILE A 50 -5.66 -11.10 -10.40
CA ILE A 50 -7.02 -10.60 -10.53
C ILE A 50 -6.93 -9.12 -10.19
N GLU A 51 -7.11 -8.29 -11.20
CA GLU A 51 -7.15 -6.85 -11.05
C GLU A 51 -8.55 -6.34 -11.38
N VAL A 52 -9.02 -5.37 -10.61
CA VAL A 52 -10.38 -4.82 -10.73
C VAL A 52 -10.29 -3.32 -10.95
N SER A 53 -10.90 -2.84 -12.02
CA SER A 53 -11.10 -1.40 -12.23
C SER A 53 -12.30 -0.91 -11.44
N LEU A 54 -12.30 0.39 -11.11
CA LEU A 54 -13.50 1.00 -10.55
C LEU A 54 -14.69 0.91 -11.53
N PRO A 55 -15.92 0.79 -11.03
CA PRO A 55 -17.11 0.92 -11.87
C PRO A 55 -17.16 2.29 -12.56
N ASN A 56 -17.57 2.32 -13.84
CA ASN A 56 -17.68 3.56 -14.64
C ASN A 56 -18.63 4.61 -14.03
N SER A 57 -19.52 4.20 -13.11
CA SER A 57 -20.43 5.10 -12.39
C SER A 57 -19.76 5.88 -11.27
N ILE A 58 -18.53 5.52 -10.88
CA ILE A 58 -17.77 6.18 -9.82
C ILE A 58 -16.55 6.87 -10.45
N LYS A 59 -16.23 8.05 -9.94
CA LYS A 59 -15.00 8.77 -10.30
C LYS A 59 -14.25 9.13 -9.01
N ASP A 60 -13.05 8.58 -8.87
CA ASP A 60 -12.10 8.93 -7.82
C ASP A 60 -11.71 10.41 -7.94
N LYS A 61 -11.98 11.18 -6.87
CA LYS A 61 -11.71 12.64 -6.78
C LYS A 61 -10.37 12.97 -6.11
N GLY A 62 -9.57 11.94 -5.81
CA GLY A 62 -8.32 12.05 -5.10
C GLY A 62 -7.18 12.65 -5.92
N ILE A 63 -5.98 12.13 -5.73
CA ILE A 63 -4.78 12.64 -6.40
C ILE A 63 -4.69 12.14 -7.84
N PHE A 64 -3.93 12.85 -8.68
CA PHE A 64 -3.58 12.42 -10.05
C PHE A 64 -4.78 11.94 -10.87
N GLU A 65 -5.81 12.79 -11.00
CA GLU A 65 -7.06 12.46 -11.73
C GLU A 65 -6.81 11.93 -13.15
N ASP A 66 -5.73 12.38 -13.80
CA ASP A 66 -5.31 11.92 -15.12
C ASP A 66 -4.95 10.43 -15.17
N LEU A 67 -4.68 9.80 -14.03
CA LEU A 67 -4.37 8.37 -13.94
C LEU A 67 -5.60 7.49 -13.69
N ASN A 68 -6.81 8.05 -13.59
CA ASN A 68 -8.02 7.27 -13.28
C ASN A 68 -8.42 6.28 -14.39
N GLN A 69 -8.11 6.59 -15.66
CA GLN A 69 -8.69 5.90 -16.82
C GLN A 69 -8.25 4.44 -16.96
N GLU A 70 -7.06 4.10 -16.48
CA GLU A 70 -6.47 2.74 -16.58
C GLU A 70 -6.17 2.14 -15.20
N LEU A 71 -6.75 2.73 -14.15
CA LEU A 71 -6.44 2.34 -12.79
C LEU A 71 -7.16 1.05 -12.42
N THR A 72 -6.37 0.06 -12.04
CA THR A 72 -6.84 -1.18 -11.44
C THR A 72 -6.26 -1.35 -10.04
N VAL A 73 -6.95 -2.13 -9.21
CA VAL A 73 -6.43 -2.60 -7.94
C VAL A 73 -6.28 -4.12 -7.94
N PRO A 74 -5.15 -4.66 -7.44
CA PRO A 74 -4.97 -6.09 -7.30
C PRO A 74 -5.81 -6.65 -6.14
N ILE A 75 -6.46 -7.79 -6.38
CA ILE A 75 -7.10 -8.59 -5.33
C ILE A 75 -6.02 -9.42 -4.63
N PRO A 76 -5.81 -9.27 -3.31
CA PRO A 76 -4.75 -9.95 -2.57
C PRO A 76 -5.01 -11.46 -2.49
N LEU A 77 -4.42 -12.22 -3.43
CA LEU A 77 -4.65 -13.66 -3.58
C LEU A 77 -4.12 -14.53 -2.43
N TRP A 78 -3.35 -13.95 -1.50
CA TRP A 78 -2.91 -14.64 -0.29
C TRP A 78 -4.00 -14.72 0.78
N LEU A 79 -5.10 -13.98 0.64
CA LEU A 79 -6.17 -14.04 1.61
C LEU A 79 -6.96 -15.35 1.48
N PRO A 80 -7.37 -15.95 2.62
CA PRO A 80 -8.20 -17.14 2.61
C PRO A 80 -9.55 -16.84 1.95
N LYS A 81 -9.82 -17.48 0.82
CA LYS A 81 -10.98 -17.21 -0.04
C LYS A 81 -12.30 -17.44 0.68
N GLU A 82 -12.34 -18.36 1.62
CA GLU A 82 -13.52 -18.67 2.43
C GLU A 82 -13.91 -17.56 3.41
N ASN A 83 -13.02 -16.58 3.63
CA ASN A 83 -13.25 -15.41 4.50
C ASN A 83 -13.55 -14.13 3.70
N LEU A 84 -13.55 -14.21 2.37
CA LEU A 84 -14.03 -13.13 1.52
C LEU A 84 -15.56 -13.10 1.57
N GLU A 85 -16.10 -11.90 1.68
CA GLU A 85 -17.54 -11.66 1.71
C GLU A 85 -17.94 -10.66 0.64
N LEU A 86 -19.19 -10.73 0.21
CA LEU A 86 -19.82 -9.72 -0.63
C LEU A 86 -20.73 -8.83 0.21
N GLN A 87 -20.66 -7.52 0.02
CA GLN A 87 -21.50 -6.55 0.73
C GLN A 87 -22.09 -5.53 -0.23
N LEU A 88 -23.41 -5.30 -0.15
CA LEU A 88 -24.04 -4.20 -0.87
C LEU A 88 -23.79 -2.87 -0.15
N SER A 89 -23.49 -1.82 -0.93
CA SER A 89 -23.42 -0.44 -0.44
C SER A 89 -24.72 -0.03 0.27
N PRO A 90 -24.68 0.97 1.15
CA PRO A 90 -25.89 1.53 1.75
C PRO A 90 -26.95 1.95 0.73
N GLN A 91 -26.52 2.44 -0.44
CA GLN A 91 -27.37 2.94 -1.53
C GLN A 91 -27.89 1.84 -2.48
N ARG A 92 -27.37 0.59 -2.40
CA ARG A 92 -27.72 -0.56 -3.27
C ARG A 92 -27.36 -0.39 -4.75
N ASP A 93 -26.33 0.38 -5.03
CA ASP A 93 -25.80 0.66 -6.36
C ASP A 93 -24.41 0.05 -6.58
N LEU A 94 -23.78 -0.46 -5.51
CA LEU A 94 -22.46 -1.06 -5.56
C LEU A 94 -22.41 -2.36 -4.75
N LEU A 95 -21.58 -3.27 -5.22
CA LEU A 95 -21.20 -4.49 -4.52
C LEU A 95 -19.72 -4.42 -4.16
N GLY A 96 -19.40 -4.47 -2.87
CA GLY A 96 -18.03 -4.54 -2.38
C GLY A 96 -17.57 -5.97 -2.12
N LEU A 97 -16.36 -6.30 -2.57
CA LEU A 97 -15.62 -7.47 -2.10
C LEU A 97 -14.90 -7.08 -0.80
N VAL A 98 -15.18 -7.79 0.28
CA VAL A 98 -14.79 -7.41 1.64
C VAL A 98 -13.99 -8.52 2.29
N PHE A 99 -12.94 -8.15 3.01
CA PHE A 99 -12.26 -9.03 3.94
C PHE A 99 -12.17 -8.35 5.31
N ALA A 100 -12.74 -9.00 6.33
CA ALA A 100 -12.84 -8.46 7.68
C ALA A 100 -13.46 -7.03 7.71
N ASP A 101 -12.64 -6.00 7.93
CA ASP A 101 -13.04 -4.60 8.03
C ASP A 101 -12.69 -3.75 6.79
N HIS A 102 -12.35 -4.39 5.67
CA HIS A 102 -11.67 -3.75 4.55
C HIS A 102 -12.34 -4.08 3.21
N ILE A 103 -12.67 -3.06 2.43
CA ILE A 103 -13.16 -3.21 1.05
C ILE A 103 -11.96 -3.31 0.12
N LEU A 104 -11.89 -4.43 -0.62
CA LEU A 104 -10.80 -4.78 -1.54
C LEU A 104 -11.09 -4.36 -2.98
N ALA A 105 -12.37 -4.35 -3.37
CA ALA A 105 -12.82 -3.94 -4.70
C ALA A 105 -14.30 -3.57 -4.68
N LEU A 106 -14.73 -2.81 -5.69
CA LEU A 106 -16.11 -2.43 -5.94
C LEU A 106 -16.55 -2.89 -7.33
N PHE A 107 -17.82 -3.27 -7.43
CA PHE A 107 -18.49 -3.64 -8.68
C PHE A 107 -19.78 -2.85 -8.79
N ALA A 108 -20.15 -2.44 -10.02
CA ALA A 108 -21.46 -1.85 -10.26
C ALA A 108 -22.56 -2.86 -9.97
N TRP A 109 -23.62 -2.43 -9.28
CA TRP A 109 -24.74 -3.28 -8.93
C TRP A 109 -26.06 -2.69 -9.41
N ASP A 110 -26.77 -3.42 -10.27
CA ASP A 110 -28.11 -3.06 -10.68
C ASP A 110 -29.16 -3.92 -9.97
N LYS A 111 -29.87 -3.28 -9.03
CA LYS A 111 -30.99 -3.89 -8.30
C LYS A 111 -32.11 -4.38 -9.23
N LYS A 112 -32.37 -3.71 -10.35
CA LYS A 112 -33.44 -4.13 -11.29
C LYS A 112 -33.06 -5.41 -12.01
N ALA A 113 -31.78 -5.63 -12.24
CA ALA A 113 -31.24 -6.81 -12.89
C ALA A 113 -30.92 -7.96 -11.94
N GLN A 114 -31.25 -7.87 -10.63
CA GLN A 114 -30.89 -8.89 -9.63
C GLN A 114 -31.44 -10.32 -9.91
N HIS A 115 -32.43 -10.44 -10.79
CA HIS A 115 -33.04 -11.72 -11.19
C HIS A 115 -32.50 -12.28 -12.51
N ASN A 116 -31.53 -11.60 -13.15
CA ASN A 116 -30.88 -12.08 -14.37
C ASN A 116 -29.82 -13.16 -14.06
N GLU A 117 -29.24 -13.75 -15.12
CA GLU A 117 -28.16 -14.75 -15.04
C GLU A 117 -26.97 -14.28 -14.19
N TYR A 118 -26.66 -12.98 -14.22
CA TYR A 118 -25.52 -12.38 -13.51
C TYR A 118 -25.89 -11.72 -12.17
N MET A 119 -27.13 -11.93 -11.72
CA MET A 119 -27.71 -11.45 -10.47
C MET A 119 -27.46 -9.95 -10.18
N GLY A 120 -27.54 -9.08 -11.19
CA GLY A 120 -27.36 -7.63 -11.02
C GLY A 120 -25.94 -7.10 -11.29
N LEU A 121 -24.99 -7.98 -11.63
CA LEU A 121 -23.66 -7.62 -12.12
C LEU A 121 -23.64 -7.59 -13.65
N ASN A 122 -22.62 -6.94 -14.23
CA ASN A 122 -22.28 -7.18 -15.64
C ASN A 122 -21.53 -8.52 -15.79
N LYS A 123 -21.44 -9.01 -17.03
CA LYS A 123 -20.82 -10.31 -17.35
C LYS A 123 -19.34 -10.39 -16.96
N GLN A 124 -18.59 -9.29 -17.08
CA GLN A 124 -17.16 -9.26 -16.78
C GLN A 124 -16.93 -9.34 -15.27
N ASP A 125 -17.63 -8.52 -14.49
CA ASP A 125 -17.56 -8.50 -13.03
C ASP A 125 -18.01 -9.83 -12.43
N TYR A 126 -19.08 -10.43 -12.98
CA TYR A 126 -19.53 -11.76 -12.58
C TYR A 126 -18.43 -12.81 -12.76
N LYS A 127 -17.75 -12.83 -13.92
CA LYS A 127 -16.65 -13.76 -14.19
C LYS A 127 -15.44 -13.53 -13.28
N ILE A 128 -15.14 -12.28 -12.94
CA ILE A 128 -14.09 -11.96 -11.96
C ILE A 128 -14.45 -12.59 -10.62
N LEU A 129 -15.65 -12.35 -10.10
CA LEU A 129 -16.08 -12.94 -8.83
C LEU A 129 -16.18 -14.47 -8.89
N GLU A 130 -16.54 -15.05 -10.03
CA GLU A 130 -16.59 -16.49 -10.24
C GLU A 130 -15.17 -17.10 -10.16
N SER A 131 -14.15 -16.42 -10.68
CA SER A 131 -12.76 -16.87 -10.53
C SER A 131 -12.27 -16.85 -9.07
N ILE A 132 -12.84 -15.96 -8.25
CA ILE A 132 -12.53 -15.82 -6.82
C ILE A 132 -13.25 -16.92 -6.02
N PHE A 133 -14.59 -16.96 -6.12
CA PHE A 133 -15.47 -17.76 -5.28
C PHE A 133 -15.81 -19.14 -5.84
N LYS A 134 -15.45 -19.40 -7.11
CA LYS A 134 -15.77 -20.62 -7.85
C LYS A 134 -17.27 -20.93 -7.73
N GLN A 135 -17.60 -22.19 -7.43
CA GLN A 135 -18.97 -22.71 -7.33
C GLN A 135 -19.81 -22.08 -6.20
N SER A 136 -19.21 -21.31 -5.30
CA SER A 136 -19.94 -20.71 -4.17
C SER A 136 -20.54 -19.33 -4.47
N LEU A 137 -20.21 -18.70 -5.60
CA LEU A 137 -20.60 -17.32 -5.91
C LEU A 137 -22.12 -17.10 -5.83
N GLU A 138 -22.90 -17.93 -6.53
CA GLU A 138 -24.35 -17.82 -6.57
C GLU A 138 -24.98 -17.94 -5.17
N ALA A 139 -24.48 -18.88 -4.35
CA ALA A 139 -24.94 -19.03 -2.98
C ALA A 139 -24.63 -17.79 -2.13
N GLN A 140 -23.45 -17.18 -2.29
CA GLN A 140 -23.07 -15.96 -1.60
C GLN A 140 -23.91 -14.75 -2.02
N LEU A 141 -24.16 -14.58 -3.32
CA LEU A 141 -25.00 -13.52 -3.85
C LEU A 141 -26.44 -13.64 -3.33
N LYS A 142 -27.03 -14.85 -3.40
CA LYS A 142 -28.37 -15.12 -2.84
C LYS A 142 -28.43 -14.86 -1.34
N HIS A 143 -27.43 -15.30 -0.58
CA HIS A 143 -27.33 -15.04 0.86
C HIS A 143 -27.25 -13.55 1.14
N ARG A 144 -26.48 -12.79 0.35
CA ARG A 144 -26.33 -11.35 0.56
C ARG A 144 -27.59 -10.57 0.21
N LEU A 145 -28.26 -10.92 -0.88
CA LEU A 145 -29.56 -10.37 -1.26
C LEU A 145 -30.59 -10.52 -0.13
N LYS A 146 -30.56 -11.64 0.61
CA LYS A 146 -31.41 -11.87 1.79
C LYS A 146 -31.02 -11.03 3.01
N ARG A 147 -29.72 -10.88 3.30
CA ARG A 147 -29.22 -10.10 4.44
C ARG A 147 -29.37 -8.58 4.28
N GLY A 148 -29.51 -8.09 3.05
CA GLY A 148 -29.72 -6.67 2.75
C GLY A 148 -28.43 -5.84 2.74
N THR A 149 -28.58 -4.54 2.98
CA THR A 149 -27.51 -3.55 2.81
C THR A 149 -26.66 -3.36 4.06
N SER A 150 -25.45 -2.87 3.83
CA SER A 150 -24.66 -2.28 4.90
C SER A 150 -25.38 -1.08 5.51
N ARG A 151 -25.20 -0.88 6.82
CA ARG A 151 -25.72 0.30 7.53
C ARG A 151 -25.03 1.56 6.98
N LYS A 152 -25.77 2.67 6.89
CA LYS A 152 -25.28 3.97 6.40
C LYS A 152 -23.99 4.44 7.08
N ASN A 153 -23.79 4.08 8.35
CA ASN A 153 -22.62 4.46 9.16
C ASN A 153 -21.70 3.27 9.45
N SER A 154 -21.68 2.24 8.59
CA SER A 154 -20.78 1.11 8.74
C SER A 154 -19.32 1.58 8.63
N LYS A 155 -18.47 1.13 9.56
CA LYS A 155 -17.02 1.43 9.53
C LYS A 155 -16.34 0.94 8.24
N VAL A 156 -16.86 -0.15 7.65
CA VAL A 156 -16.36 -0.76 6.41
C VAL A 156 -16.62 0.14 5.20
N TRP A 157 -17.73 0.87 5.20
CA TRP A 157 -18.15 1.78 4.11
C TRP A 157 -17.90 3.25 4.48
N ARG A 158 -16.91 3.52 5.34
CA ARG A 158 -16.52 4.89 5.68
C ARG A 158 -15.85 5.51 4.46
N ASP A 159 -16.32 6.68 4.07
CA ASP A 159 -15.88 7.46 2.92
C ASP A 159 -15.76 8.92 3.39
N GLN A 160 -14.51 9.41 3.48
CA GLN A 160 -14.20 10.69 4.10
C GLN A 160 -14.38 11.89 3.16
N ASP A 161 -14.18 11.75 1.85
CA ASP A 161 -14.30 12.85 0.88
C ASP A 161 -15.58 12.79 0.03
N HIS A 162 -16.42 11.80 0.28
CA HIS A 162 -17.75 11.67 -0.29
C HIS A 162 -17.72 11.54 -1.82
N ASP A 163 -16.78 10.73 -2.31
CA ASP A 163 -16.71 10.34 -3.72
C ASP A 163 -17.32 8.97 -4.03
N HIS A 164 -17.93 8.34 -3.02
CA HIS A 164 -18.55 7.01 -3.02
C HIS A 164 -17.54 5.85 -3.02
N ILE A 165 -16.25 6.12 -2.82
CA ILE A 165 -15.22 5.11 -2.63
C ILE A 165 -14.92 4.99 -1.12
N PRO A 166 -15.01 3.80 -0.54
CA PRO A 166 -14.63 3.57 0.85
C PRO A 166 -13.14 3.82 1.08
N ASP A 167 -12.79 4.50 2.18
CA ASP A 167 -11.41 4.91 2.52
C ASP A 167 -10.37 3.80 2.35
N SER A 168 -10.74 2.55 2.64
CA SER A 168 -9.82 1.41 2.56
C SER A 168 -9.37 1.14 1.12
N LEU A 169 -10.31 1.16 0.19
CA LEU A 169 -10.05 0.98 -1.24
C LEU A 169 -9.44 2.25 -1.83
N ASP A 170 -9.93 3.41 -1.41
CA ASP A 170 -9.47 4.71 -1.90
C ASP A 170 -7.98 4.94 -1.62
N ILE A 171 -7.51 4.58 -0.42
CA ILE A 171 -6.07 4.62 -0.09
C ILE A 171 -5.27 3.67 -0.98
N HIS A 172 -5.82 2.52 -1.34
CA HIS A 172 -5.18 1.58 -2.24
C HIS A 172 -5.11 2.12 -3.67
N LEU A 173 -6.16 2.79 -4.16
CA LEU A 173 -6.14 3.50 -5.43
C LEU A 173 -5.07 4.60 -5.45
N GLY A 174 -5.01 5.44 -4.42
CA GLY A 174 -3.97 6.46 -4.27
C GLY A 174 -2.55 5.88 -4.22
N LEU A 175 -2.39 4.71 -3.62
CA LEU A 175 -1.14 3.96 -3.63
C LEU A 175 -0.78 3.49 -5.05
N MET A 176 -1.73 2.91 -5.78
CA MET A 176 -1.49 2.44 -7.14
C MET A 176 -1.18 3.59 -8.10
N LYS A 177 -1.91 4.71 -8.01
CA LYS A 177 -1.59 5.95 -8.72
C LYS A 177 -0.18 6.43 -8.43
N SER A 178 0.27 6.32 -7.17
CA SER A 178 1.63 6.71 -6.80
C SER A 178 2.71 5.81 -7.42
N MET A 179 2.42 4.51 -7.61
CA MET A 179 3.32 3.57 -8.28
C MET A 179 3.35 3.81 -9.79
N ILE A 180 2.19 4.04 -10.42
CA ILE A 180 2.09 4.38 -11.86
C ILE A 180 2.78 5.70 -12.15
N ASN A 181 2.59 6.71 -11.30
CA ASN A 181 3.27 7.99 -11.41
C ASN A 181 4.80 7.89 -11.31
N HIS A 182 5.31 6.83 -10.65
CA HIS A 182 6.73 6.46 -10.64
C HIS A 182 7.68 7.63 -10.28
N ALA A 183 7.32 8.40 -9.25
CA ALA A 183 8.06 9.59 -8.84
C ALA A 183 9.52 9.26 -8.48
N ARG A 184 10.48 10.05 -8.98
CA ARG A 184 11.90 9.92 -8.67
C ARG A 184 12.16 10.19 -7.19
N TYR A 185 13.06 9.42 -6.59
CA TYR A 185 13.52 9.66 -5.24
C TYR A 185 14.24 11.03 -5.16
N ASP A 186 13.76 11.89 -4.28
CA ASP A 186 14.38 13.17 -3.96
C ASP A 186 14.16 13.54 -2.49
N ALA A 187 15.23 13.43 -1.69
CA ALA A 187 15.23 13.79 -0.28
C ALA A 187 15.50 15.29 -0.02
N SER A 188 15.60 16.11 -1.07
CA SER A 188 15.81 17.54 -0.94
C SER A 188 14.65 18.21 -0.21
N TYR A 189 14.98 19.28 0.51
CA TYR A 189 13.98 20.04 1.23
C TYR A 189 13.10 20.81 0.24
N HIS A 190 11.84 20.39 0.15
CA HIS A 190 10.80 21.09 -0.60
C HIS A 190 9.78 21.62 0.41
N GLY A 191 9.71 22.94 0.57
CA GLY A 191 8.65 23.56 1.36
C GLY A 191 7.33 23.45 0.61
N VAL A 192 6.34 22.79 1.19
CA VAL A 192 5.02 22.63 0.55
C VAL A 192 3.95 23.51 1.20
N ARG A 193 2.87 23.77 0.47
CA ARG A 193 1.70 24.50 0.98
C ARG A 193 1.11 23.83 2.23
N TYR A 194 0.34 24.57 3.00
CA TYR A 194 -0.39 24.03 4.14
C TYR A 194 -1.77 24.71 4.22
N PRO A 195 -2.86 23.96 4.40
CA PRO A 195 -2.95 22.50 4.40
C PRO A 195 -2.84 21.89 2.98
N MET A 196 -2.84 20.56 2.88
CA MET A 196 -2.90 19.80 1.63
C MET A 196 -1.74 20.03 0.65
N GLY A 197 -0.60 20.54 1.10
CA GLY A 197 0.57 20.68 0.23
C GLY A 197 1.20 19.33 -0.10
N ASP A 198 1.74 19.24 -1.30
CA ASP A 198 2.58 18.13 -1.78
C ASP A 198 3.81 18.72 -2.47
N VAL A 199 4.84 17.90 -2.63
CA VAL A 199 5.96 18.22 -3.53
C VAL A 199 5.52 18.11 -4.99
N ILE A 200 6.36 18.60 -5.90
CA ILE A 200 6.13 18.39 -7.34
C ILE A 200 5.95 16.89 -7.62
N ARG A 201 5.04 16.58 -8.55
CA ARG A 201 4.51 15.23 -8.77
C ARG A 201 5.61 14.22 -9.12
N GLU A 202 6.65 14.68 -9.82
CA GLU A 202 7.74 13.89 -10.38
C GLU A 202 8.75 13.44 -9.32
N VAL A 203 8.65 13.94 -8.09
CA VAL A 203 9.59 13.60 -7.03
C VAL A 203 8.89 13.17 -5.74
N GLY A 204 9.63 12.52 -4.85
CA GLY A 204 9.18 12.22 -3.50
C GLY A 204 10.13 11.32 -2.72
N VAL A 205 9.75 11.02 -1.49
CA VAL A 205 10.36 10.01 -0.62
C VAL A 205 9.31 9.03 -0.11
N CYS A 206 9.72 8.10 0.75
CA CYS A 206 8.86 7.04 1.28
C CYS A 206 7.58 7.54 1.97
N THR A 207 7.68 8.63 2.73
CA THR A 207 6.54 9.27 3.40
C THR A 207 5.59 9.95 2.43
N ASP A 208 6.08 10.46 1.30
CA ASP A 208 5.24 11.12 0.29
C ASP A 208 4.30 10.11 -0.39
N VAL A 209 4.73 8.86 -0.57
CA VAL A 209 3.84 7.76 -1.04
C VAL A 209 2.69 7.54 -0.05
N VAL A 210 2.99 7.50 1.25
CA VAL A 210 1.96 7.34 2.30
C VAL A 210 1.02 8.54 2.32
N VAL A 211 1.56 9.75 2.26
CA VAL A 211 0.79 11.00 2.28
C VAL A 211 -0.12 11.10 1.06
N ARG A 212 0.38 10.73 -0.12
CA ARG A 212 -0.38 10.68 -1.38
C ARG A 212 -1.51 9.66 -1.33
N ALA A 213 -1.23 8.44 -0.89
CA ALA A 213 -2.25 7.39 -0.73
C ALA A 213 -3.37 7.84 0.21
N TYR A 214 -3.02 8.43 1.36
CA TYR A 214 -4.02 8.91 2.32
C TYR A 214 -4.76 10.14 1.81
N ARG A 215 -4.09 11.01 1.04
CA ARG A 215 -4.71 12.19 0.43
C ARG A 215 -5.73 11.81 -0.64
N ASN A 216 -5.54 10.69 -1.34
CA ASN A 216 -6.52 10.20 -2.32
C ASN A 216 -7.90 10.06 -1.66
N ALA A 217 -7.93 9.44 -0.47
CA ALA A 217 -9.11 9.27 0.38
C ALA A 217 -9.46 10.49 1.26
N GLY A 218 -9.13 11.71 0.80
CA GLY A 218 -9.41 12.94 1.54
C GLY A 218 -8.71 13.10 2.89
N ILE A 219 -7.76 12.24 3.26
CA ILE A 219 -7.10 12.27 4.58
C ILE A 219 -5.85 13.14 4.56
N ASN A 220 -5.98 14.31 5.16
CA ASN A 220 -4.89 15.26 5.32
C ASN A 220 -3.95 14.88 6.49
N LEU A 221 -3.00 13.97 6.25
CA LEU A 221 -1.98 13.60 7.23
C LEU A 221 -1.12 14.79 7.67
N GLN A 222 -0.86 15.75 6.78
CA GLN A 222 -0.11 16.97 7.10
C GLN A 222 -0.79 17.77 8.20
N GLU A 223 -2.09 18.02 8.08
CA GLU A 223 -2.82 18.79 9.07
C GLU A 223 -2.99 18.01 10.38
N ARG A 224 -3.36 16.73 10.29
CA ARG A 224 -3.57 15.87 11.47
C ARG A 224 -2.31 15.70 12.31
N LEU A 225 -1.16 15.49 11.66
CA LEU A 225 0.12 15.40 12.34
C LEU A 225 0.46 16.71 13.06
N ILE A 226 0.35 17.86 12.36
CA ILE A 226 0.67 19.16 12.96
C ILE A 226 -0.23 19.45 14.17
N LYS A 227 -1.53 19.16 14.07
CA LYS A 227 -2.48 19.30 15.20
C LYS A 227 -2.06 18.43 16.39
N ASP A 228 -1.65 17.18 16.17
CA ASP A 228 -1.18 16.32 17.26
C ASP A 228 0.17 16.76 17.84
N MET A 229 1.10 17.25 17.01
CA MET A 229 2.39 17.78 17.47
C MET A 229 2.22 18.99 18.41
N TYR A 230 1.23 19.85 18.18
CA TYR A 230 0.89 20.94 19.11
C TYR A 230 0.30 20.42 20.42
N LYS A 231 -0.53 19.36 20.37
CA LYS A 231 -1.15 18.76 21.56
C LYS A 231 -0.16 17.93 22.39
N ALA A 232 0.83 17.31 21.76
CA ALA A 232 1.75 16.37 22.39
C ALA A 232 3.21 16.54 21.92
N PRO A 233 3.82 17.73 22.06
CA PRO A 233 5.15 18.03 21.50
C PRO A 233 6.27 17.11 22.01
N LYS A 234 6.16 16.64 23.26
CA LYS A 234 7.11 15.68 23.87
C LYS A 234 7.16 14.34 23.11
N SER A 235 6.03 13.87 22.57
CA SER A 235 5.97 12.61 21.81
C SER A 235 6.77 12.66 20.49
N TYR A 236 7.12 13.86 20.02
CA TYR A 236 7.86 14.10 18.79
C TYR A 236 9.29 14.62 19.04
N ALA A 237 9.73 14.61 20.30
CA ALA A 237 11.02 15.17 20.71
C ALA A 237 11.24 16.63 20.23
N LEU A 238 10.16 17.43 20.20
CA LEU A 238 10.27 18.85 19.89
C LEU A 238 10.97 19.58 21.04
N LYS A 239 11.98 20.40 20.69
CA LYS A 239 12.68 21.25 21.67
C LYS A 239 11.70 22.28 22.25
N PRO A 240 11.81 22.64 23.55
CA PRO A 240 11.00 23.71 24.14
C PRO A 240 11.02 24.99 23.28
N GLY A 241 9.86 25.60 23.09
CA GLY A 241 9.70 26.82 22.27
C GLY A 241 9.78 26.64 20.75
N LYS A 242 10.13 25.46 20.23
CA LYS A 242 10.13 25.20 18.78
C LYS A 242 8.74 24.79 18.28
N LYS A 243 8.26 25.47 17.23
CA LYS A 243 7.02 25.13 16.53
C LYS A 243 7.30 24.16 15.38
N PRO A 244 6.45 23.14 15.16
CA PRO A 244 6.59 22.23 14.03
C PRO A 244 6.41 22.97 12.68
N SER A 245 7.18 22.57 11.67
CA SER A 245 7.07 23.14 10.32
C SER A 245 5.88 22.55 9.57
N LYS A 246 4.84 23.38 9.38
CA LYS A 246 3.61 23.03 8.64
C LYS A 246 3.88 22.41 7.26
N GLY A 247 4.90 22.89 6.54
CA GLY A 247 5.24 22.44 5.20
C GLY A 247 6.17 21.23 5.12
N TYR A 248 6.57 20.60 6.22
CA TYR A 248 7.58 19.53 6.14
C TYR A 248 7.44 18.37 7.15
N GLU A 249 6.77 18.55 8.29
CA GLU A 249 6.80 17.50 9.33
C GLU A 249 6.24 16.14 8.88
N HIS A 250 5.22 16.13 8.02
CA HIS A 250 4.58 14.92 7.50
C HIS A 250 5.49 14.10 6.58
N ARG A 251 6.55 14.72 6.05
CA ARG A 251 7.54 14.05 5.21
C ARG A 251 8.61 13.30 6.01
N ARG A 252 8.51 13.26 7.35
CA ARG A 252 9.49 12.62 8.23
C ARG A 252 8.95 11.35 8.88
N VAL A 253 9.61 10.21 8.64
CA VAL A 253 9.27 8.91 9.28
C VAL A 253 9.25 9.02 10.81
N ARG A 254 10.25 9.71 11.38
CA ARG A 254 10.34 9.96 12.84
C ARG A 254 9.18 10.76 13.44
N HIS A 255 8.36 11.41 12.61
CA HIS A 255 7.16 12.13 13.06
C HIS A 255 5.88 11.37 12.71
N LEU A 256 5.80 10.70 11.56
CA LEU A 256 4.66 9.81 11.28
C LEU A 256 4.57 8.67 12.31
N TYR A 257 5.68 8.05 12.68
CA TYR A 257 5.65 6.90 13.59
C TYR A 257 5.01 7.20 14.97
N PRO A 258 5.41 8.25 15.71
CA PRO A 258 4.72 8.64 16.94
C PRO A 258 3.24 8.97 16.74
N TYR A 259 2.88 9.64 15.64
CA TYR A 259 1.48 9.94 15.33
C TYR A 259 0.65 8.66 15.20
N PHE A 260 1.10 7.71 14.37
CA PHE A 260 0.38 6.45 14.19
C PHE A 260 0.34 5.62 15.48
N LYS A 261 1.44 5.60 16.24
CA LYS A 261 1.49 4.93 17.56
C LYS A 261 0.53 5.54 18.58
N ARG A 262 0.16 6.81 18.46
CA ARG A 262 -0.78 7.49 19.37
C ARG A 262 -2.24 7.27 18.97
N HIS A 263 -2.53 7.22 17.67
CA HIS A 263 -3.89 7.29 17.13
C HIS A 263 -4.44 5.97 16.59
N PHE A 264 -3.60 4.95 16.37
CA PHE A 264 -4.04 3.70 15.74
C PHE A 264 -3.65 2.46 16.56
N ARG A 265 -4.44 1.40 16.42
CA ARG A 265 -4.13 0.11 17.02
C ARG A 265 -2.92 -0.51 16.29
N ALA A 266 -1.93 -0.96 17.05
CA ALA A 266 -0.83 -1.72 16.47
C ALA A 266 -1.34 -3.11 16.05
N LEU A 267 -0.96 -3.53 14.85
CA LEU A 267 -1.25 -4.86 14.30
C LEU A 267 0.01 -5.73 14.32
N SER A 268 -0.16 -7.05 14.21
CA SER A 268 0.95 -8.01 14.16
C SER A 268 1.94 -7.65 13.05
N THR A 269 3.24 -7.62 13.33
CA THR A 269 4.28 -7.41 12.32
C THR A 269 4.71 -8.71 11.63
N HIS A 270 4.15 -9.85 12.03
CA HIS A 270 4.34 -11.13 11.37
C HIS A 270 3.32 -11.28 10.23
N PHE A 271 3.78 -11.68 9.05
CA PHE A 271 2.91 -12.02 7.93
C PHE A 271 2.44 -13.47 8.08
N ASP A 272 1.12 -13.66 8.06
CA ASP A 272 0.50 -14.99 8.10
C ASP A 272 -0.61 -15.05 7.04
N GLN A 273 -0.37 -15.85 6.00
CA GLN A 273 -1.31 -16.07 4.90
C GLN A 273 -2.60 -16.78 5.33
N ASN A 274 -2.60 -17.46 6.49
CA ASN A 274 -3.76 -18.14 7.03
C ASN A 274 -4.57 -17.26 7.99
N SER A 275 -4.19 -15.99 8.17
CA SER A 275 -4.89 -15.10 9.09
C SER A 275 -6.30 -14.79 8.59
N LYS A 276 -7.31 -15.10 9.42
CA LYS A 276 -8.75 -14.96 9.10
C LYS A 276 -9.41 -13.74 9.77
N SER A 277 -8.61 -12.81 10.27
CA SER A 277 -9.08 -11.73 11.14
C SER A 277 -8.60 -10.37 10.67
N THR A 278 -8.95 -9.32 11.42
CA THR A 278 -8.41 -7.96 11.21
C THR A 278 -6.88 -7.89 11.35
N GLN A 279 -6.22 -8.94 11.85
CA GLN A 279 -4.75 -9.07 11.87
C GLN A 279 -4.15 -9.54 10.54
N ALA A 280 -4.94 -9.97 9.55
CA ALA A 280 -4.41 -10.28 8.22
C ALA A 280 -3.73 -9.04 7.62
N TRP A 281 -2.71 -9.25 6.78
CA TRP A 281 -2.10 -8.15 6.03
C TRP A 281 -2.98 -7.81 4.83
N LEU A 282 -3.38 -6.55 4.74
CA LEU A 282 -4.28 -6.05 3.71
C LEU A 282 -3.61 -4.91 2.92
N PRO A 283 -4.01 -4.70 1.65
CA PRO A 283 -3.56 -3.53 0.89
C PRO A 283 -3.77 -2.23 1.68
N GLY A 284 -2.85 -1.29 1.55
CA GLY A 284 -2.88 -0.03 2.32
C GLY A 284 -2.48 -0.17 3.80
N ASP A 285 -2.15 -1.36 4.31
CA ASP A 285 -1.52 -1.50 5.63
C ASP A 285 -0.18 -0.74 5.65
N LEU A 286 -0.02 0.13 6.64
CA LEU A 286 1.15 0.99 6.81
C LEU A 286 2.24 0.27 7.59
N LEU A 287 3.41 0.11 6.98
CA LEU A 287 4.55 -0.59 7.55
C LEU A 287 5.68 0.38 7.86
N PHE A 288 6.12 0.39 9.12
CA PHE A 288 7.32 1.08 9.56
C PHE A 288 8.46 0.07 9.69
N MET A 289 9.59 0.36 9.03
CA MET A 289 10.70 -0.58 8.92
C MET A 289 11.99 0.03 9.41
N ASN A 290 12.91 -0.84 9.82
CA ASN A 290 14.26 -0.45 10.15
C ASN A 290 15.20 -0.71 8.97
N MET A 291 15.87 0.32 8.47
CA MET A 291 16.91 0.17 7.43
C MET A 291 18.33 0.28 8.00
N TRP A 292 18.48 0.44 9.32
CA TRP A 292 19.78 0.55 9.98
C TRP A 292 19.95 -0.55 11.03
N PRO A 293 21.01 -1.38 10.93
CA PRO A 293 21.33 -2.36 11.97
C PRO A 293 21.34 -1.69 13.35
N ASN A 294 20.72 -2.33 14.34
CA ASN A 294 20.67 -1.90 15.75
C ASN A 294 19.81 -0.66 16.10
N SER A 295 19.12 -0.02 15.14
CA SER A 295 18.12 1.02 15.47
C SER A 295 16.82 0.42 16.01
N LYS A 296 16.27 0.99 17.08
CA LYS A 296 14.89 0.70 17.55
C LYS A 296 13.84 1.63 16.93
N HIS A 297 14.27 2.61 16.14
CA HIS A 297 13.38 3.60 15.51
C HIS A 297 13.27 3.33 14.02
N PRO A 298 12.06 3.44 13.45
CA PRO A 298 11.88 3.22 12.03
C PRO A 298 12.56 4.31 11.20
N ALA A 299 13.25 3.85 10.18
CA ALA A 299 13.99 4.61 9.20
C ALA A 299 13.18 4.89 7.94
N HIS A 300 12.24 3.99 7.67
CA HIS A 300 11.56 3.87 6.39
C HIS A 300 10.11 3.48 6.60
N VAL A 301 9.29 3.79 5.61
CA VAL A 301 7.85 3.51 5.63
C VAL A 301 7.38 3.10 4.23
N GLY A 302 6.34 2.29 4.16
CA GLY A 302 5.66 1.97 2.92
C GLY A 302 4.30 1.34 3.21
N LEU A 303 3.59 0.99 2.14
CA LEU A 303 2.26 0.41 2.22
C LEU A 303 2.26 -0.97 1.55
N VAL A 304 1.46 -1.90 2.07
CA VAL A 304 1.20 -3.17 1.37
C VAL A 304 0.43 -2.88 0.09
N SER A 305 0.93 -3.37 -1.04
CA SER A 305 0.40 -3.03 -2.37
C SER A 305 -0.79 -3.85 -2.86
N GLY A 306 -1.05 -5.01 -2.27
CA GLY A 306 -2.01 -5.99 -2.83
C GLY A 306 -1.41 -6.96 -3.85
N HIS A 307 -0.19 -6.72 -4.33
CA HIS A 307 0.57 -7.66 -5.15
C HIS A 307 1.38 -8.64 -4.30
N ILE A 308 1.70 -9.80 -4.86
CA ILE A 308 2.53 -10.85 -4.23
C ILE A 308 3.69 -11.23 -5.16
N GLN A 309 4.85 -11.51 -4.58
CA GLN A 309 6.01 -12.01 -5.33
C GLN A 309 6.11 -13.54 -5.28
N ILE A 310 7.03 -14.11 -6.06
CA ILE A 310 7.37 -15.55 -6.03
C ILE A 310 7.74 -16.04 -4.63
N SER A 311 8.27 -15.17 -3.77
CA SER A 311 8.58 -15.48 -2.37
C SER A 311 7.36 -15.86 -1.53
N GLY A 312 6.16 -15.53 -1.99
CA GLY A 312 4.92 -15.67 -1.22
C GLY A 312 4.62 -14.49 -0.28
N PHE A 313 5.49 -13.47 -0.23
CA PHE A 313 5.24 -12.26 0.56
C PHE A 313 4.55 -11.17 -0.28
N PRO A 314 3.69 -10.35 0.35
CA PRO A 314 3.13 -9.17 -0.30
C PRO A 314 4.24 -8.19 -0.71
N LEU A 315 4.05 -7.49 -1.83
CA LEU A 315 4.96 -6.40 -2.22
C LEU A 315 4.69 -5.16 -1.36
N LEU A 316 5.77 -4.49 -0.98
CA LEU A 316 5.80 -3.17 -0.39
C LEU A 316 5.83 -2.11 -1.50
N ALA A 317 4.83 -1.24 -1.55
CA ALA A 317 4.85 -0.04 -2.36
C ALA A 317 5.47 1.11 -1.56
N HIS A 318 6.55 1.69 -2.09
CA HIS A 318 7.32 2.74 -1.41
C HIS A 318 8.20 3.53 -2.40
N ASN A 319 8.88 4.57 -1.90
CA ASN A 319 9.92 5.27 -2.65
C ASN A 319 11.20 5.31 -1.81
N ALA A 320 12.30 4.77 -2.32
CA ALA A 320 13.57 4.70 -1.59
C ALA A 320 14.76 5.01 -2.49
N ALA A 321 15.78 5.64 -1.91
CA ALA A 321 17.02 6.01 -2.60
C ALA A 321 17.65 4.83 -3.36
N ARG A 322 17.57 3.64 -2.78
CA ARG A 322 18.12 2.40 -3.35
C ARG A 322 17.53 2.02 -4.71
N PHE A 323 16.28 2.40 -4.96
CA PHE A 323 15.53 2.02 -6.16
C PHE A 323 15.24 3.21 -7.08
N PHE A 324 15.70 4.40 -6.69
CA PHE A 324 15.61 5.66 -7.45
C PHE A 324 14.21 6.18 -7.75
N TYR A 325 13.16 5.37 -7.63
CA TYR A 325 11.78 5.73 -7.97
C TYR A 325 10.78 5.10 -6.99
N ALA A 326 9.56 5.60 -7.01
CA ALA A 326 8.42 4.98 -6.36
C ALA A 326 8.05 3.69 -7.09
N SER A 327 8.15 2.56 -6.41
CA SER A 327 7.92 1.24 -7.00
C SER A 327 7.64 0.18 -5.91
N GLU A 328 7.32 -1.01 -6.38
CA GLU A 328 6.93 -2.14 -5.55
C GLU A 328 8.07 -3.15 -5.43
N HIS A 329 8.40 -3.55 -4.21
CA HIS A 329 9.45 -4.52 -3.94
C HIS A 329 9.03 -5.56 -2.91
N ASP A 330 9.67 -6.73 -2.96
CA ASP A 330 9.40 -7.82 -2.03
C ASP A 330 9.65 -7.40 -0.57
N MET A 331 8.72 -7.74 0.33
CA MET A 331 8.82 -7.47 1.76
C MET A 331 10.10 -8.03 2.39
N LEU A 332 10.67 -9.11 1.83
CA LEU A 332 11.92 -9.69 2.32
C LEU A 332 13.07 -8.67 2.33
N PHE A 333 13.11 -7.74 1.37
CA PHE A 333 14.12 -6.66 1.36
C PHE A 333 13.88 -5.59 2.44
N ALA A 334 12.69 -5.57 3.01
CA ALA A 334 12.19 -4.53 3.89
C ALA A 334 12.16 -4.96 5.37
N GLN A 335 12.59 -6.18 5.68
CA GLN A 335 12.71 -6.70 7.05
C GLN A 335 13.90 -6.06 7.80
N PRO A 336 13.77 -5.75 9.11
CA PRO A 336 12.62 -6.06 9.96
C PRO A 336 11.51 -4.98 9.94
N VAL A 337 10.25 -5.43 9.97
CA VAL A 337 9.07 -4.59 10.21
C VAL A 337 8.93 -4.29 11.69
N ILE A 338 9.03 -3.01 12.08
CA ILE A 338 8.96 -2.55 13.48
C ILE A 338 7.51 -2.39 13.94
N ALA A 339 6.64 -1.87 13.08
CA ALA A 339 5.24 -1.65 13.42
C ALA A 339 4.37 -1.66 12.17
N ARG A 340 3.12 -2.11 12.35
CA ARG A 340 2.07 -2.07 11.35
C ARG A 340 0.82 -1.38 11.89
N PHE A 341 0.20 -0.56 11.06
CA PHE A 341 -1.05 0.13 11.36
C PHE A 341 -2.02 0.05 10.18
N ARG A 342 -3.32 0.18 10.46
CA ARG A 342 -4.38 0.30 9.46
C ARG A 342 -5.32 1.44 9.84
N ILE A 343 -5.72 2.23 8.87
CA ILE A 343 -6.54 3.43 9.10
C ILE A 343 -8.00 3.14 9.49
N THR A 344 -8.53 2.00 9.09
CA THR A 344 -9.89 1.54 9.47
C THR A 344 -9.97 1.15 10.95
N LEU A 345 -8.82 1.07 11.64
CA LEU A 345 -8.69 0.69 13.05
C LEU A 345 -8.05 1.83 13.89
N PRO A 346 -8.69 3.02 13.96
CA PRO A 346 -8.28 4.06 14.90
C PRO A 346 -8.48 3.58 16.36
N ARG A 347 -7.77 4.20 17.29
CA ARG A 347 -7.94 3.94 18.74
C ARG A 347 -9.20 4.54 19.32
#